data_AF-A0AB39V1B5-F1
#
_entry.id   AF-A0AB39V1B5-F1
#
_cell.length_a   1.000
_cell.length_b   1.000
_cell.length_c   1.000
_cell.angle_alpha   90.00
_cell.angle_beta   90.00
_cell.angle_gamma   90.00
#
_symmetry.space_group_name_H-M   'P 1'
#
loop_
_entity.id
_entity.type
_entity.pdbx_description
1 polymer ?
#
loop_
_entity_poly.entity_id
_entity_poly.type
_entity_poly.pdbx_seq_one_letter_code
_entity_poly.pdbx_strand_id
1 'polypeptide(L)'
;MVKNENYLVIQGWMISKLKLKGNELLIYAIIYGFSQNNQQFIGSHRYLADWCNSTRQGIMKNIESLIKKNLLEKKEIFINNVKFCRYRTLDINVEYLQGINKVDRDGKQSLQGDINKVDRGSKQSLHNNKENTIDNNLLDNIDFLFFMEKWNELANKCELSIIKSFTEKRKEKLSELLEKYTQEEILETMFKIKDINFLLGRTDKSNWKISFDDFLKEEKFIKILEGAYYDEVKPTGRKQDKKIAKPKSAGTKKEYGF
;
A
#
# COMPACT_ATOMS: atom_id res chain seq x y z
N MET A 1 -9.25 -5.66 -9.80
CA MET A 1 -10.08 -6.70 -10.43
C MET A 1 -9.21 -7.90 -10.74
N VAL A 2 -9.73 -9.09 -10.51
CA VAL A 2 -9.09 -10.36 -10.87
C VAL A 2 -9.17 -10.55 -12.39
N LYS A 3 -8.06 -10.93 -13.02
CA LYS A 3 -8.00 -11.21 -14.47
C LYS A 3 -8.18 -12.70 -14.72
N ASN A 4 -8.55 -13.07 -15.95
CA ASN A 4 -8.86 -14.46 -16.30
C ASN A 4 -7.64 -15.39 -16.22
N GLU A 5 -6.45 -14.84 -16.40
CA GLU A 5 -5.17 -15.53 -16.32
C GLU A 5 -4.68 -15.74 -14.88
N ASN A 6 -5.28 -15.07 -13.91
CA ASN A 6 -4.87 -15.19 -12.51
C ASN A 6 -5.31 -16.54 -11.95
N TYR A 7 -4.45 -17.17 -11.16
CA TYR A 7 -4.77 -18.39 -10.43
C TYR A 7 -4.44 -18.26 -8.94
N LEU A 8 -5.11 -19.10 -8.16
CA LEU A 8 -4.92 -19.25 -6.73
C LEU A 8 -4.45 -20.67 -6.46
N VAL A 9 -3.41 -20.83 -5.65
CA VAL A 9 -2.94 -22.14 -5.21
C VAL A 9 -3.59 -22.50 -3.88
N ILE A 10 -4.40 -23.56 -3.87
CA ILE A 10 -4.92 -24.16 -2.65
C ILE A 10 -4.12 -25.42 -2.34
N GLN A 11 -3.46 -25.45 -1.20
CA GLN A 11 -2.69 -26.63 -0.79
C GLN A 11 -3.58 -27.63 -0.04
N GLY A 12 -3.40 -28.93 -0.32
CA GLY A 12 -4.28 -29.99 0.22
C GLY A 12 -4.37 -30.04 1.75
N TRP A 13 -3.35 -29.55 2.47
CA TRP A 13 -3.38 -29.46 3.94
C TRP A 13 -4.34 -28.37 4.46
N MET A 14 -4.61 -27.32 3.69
CA MET A 14 -5.60 -26.29 4.05
C MET A 14 -7.01 -26.91 4.17
N ILE A 15 -7.28 -27.96 3.40
CA ILE A 15 -8.54 -28.70 3.43
C ILE A 15 -8.46 -29.84 4.43
N SER A 16 -7.47 -30.72 4.28
CA SER A 16 -7.40 -31.97 5.05
C SER A 16 -7.07 -31.76 6.53
N LYS A 17 -6.22 -30.76 6.85
CA LYS A 17 -5.73 -30.50 8.21
C LYS A 17 -6.44 -29.32 8.87
N LEU A 18 -6.58 -28.18 8.18
CA LEU A 18 -7.29 -27.01 8.74
C LEU A 18 -8.82 -27.08 8.63
N LYS A 19 -9.35 -28.01 7.82
CA LYS A 19 -10.80 -28.17 7.57
C LYS A 19 -11.48 -26.89 7.06
N LEU A 20 -10.73 -26.03 6.36
CA LEU A 20 -11.28 -24.81 5.75
C LEU A 20 -12.14 -25.16 4.53
N LYS A 21 -13.19 -24.37 4.31
CA LYS A 21 -14.11 -24.50 3.16
C LYS A 21 -14.64 -23.14 2.72
N GLY A 22 -15.16 -23.07 1.50
CA GLY A 22 -15.78 -21.86 0.94
C GLY A 22 -14.84 -20.64 1.01
N ASN A 23 -15.39 -19.50 1.39
CA ASN A 23 -14.64 -18.23 1.38
C ASN A 23 -13.49 -18.20 2.41
N GLU A 24 -13.60 -18.91 3.54
CA GLU A 24 -12.46 -19.01 4.48
C GLU A 24 -11.26 -19.69 3.84
N LEU A 25 -11.49 -20.77 3.07
CA LEU A 25 -10.42 -21.47 2.35
C LEU A 25 -9.78 -20.58 1.30
N LEU A 26 -10.59 -19.88 0.50
CA LEU A 26 -10.10 -18.99 -0.54
C LEU A 26 -9.28 -17.83 0.04
N ILE A 27 -9.81 -17.15 1.07
CA ILE A 27 -9.11 -16.04 1.75
C ILE A 27 -7.81 -16.52 2.37
N TYR A 28 -7.83 -17.66 3.07
CA TYR A 28 -6.63 -18.22 3.68
C TYR A 28 -5.58 -18.54 2.63
N ALA A 29 -5.95 -19.20 1.53
CA ALA A 29 -5.03 -19.56 0.45
C ALA A 29 -4.42 -18.32 -0.21
N ILE A 30 -5.22 -17.26 -0.42
CA ILE A 30 -4.72 -15.99 -0.97
C ILE A 30 -3.68 -15.40 -0.01
N ILE A 31 -4.03 -15.19 1.26
CA ILE A 31 -3.12 -14.56 2.24
C ILE A 31 -1.88 -15.42 2.48
N TYR A 32 -2.03 -16.75 2.48
CA TYR A 32 -0.92 -17.69 2.60
C TYR A 32 0.08 -17.51 1.45
N GLY A 33 -0.39 -17.35 0.21
CA GLY A 33 0.46 -17.09 -0.95
C GLY A 33 1.35 -15.86 -0.78
N PHE A 34 0.84 -14.80 -0.13
CA PHE A 34 1.65 -13.62 0.22
C PHE A 34 2.52 -13.82 1.47
N SER A 35 2.16 -14.74 2.36
CA SER A 35 2.84 -14.91 3.66
C SER A 35 4.08 -15.81 3.58
N GLN A 36 4.28 -16.55 2.48
CA GLN A 36 5.37 -17.55 2.37
C GLN A 36 6.78 -16.95 2.46
N ASN A 37 6.96 -15.69 2.08
CA ASN A 37 8.26 -15.00 2.06
C ASN A 37 8.39 -13.96 3.18
N ASN A 38 7.76 -14.20 4.34
CA ASN A 38 7.73 -13.26 5.48
C ASN A 38 7.03 -11.93 5.17
N GLN A 39 6.37 -11.82 4.01
CA GLN A 39 5.57 -10.69 3.58
C GLN A 39 4.17 -10.75 4.21
N GLN A 40 3.45 -9.63 4.19
CA GLN A 40 2.08 -9.54 4.70
C GLN A 40 1.14 -9.21 3.55
N PHE A 41 -0.05 -9.77 3.54
CA PHE A 41 -1.11 -9.35 2.64
C PHE A 41 -1.60 -7.95 3.04
N ILE A 42 -1.39 -6.99 2.14
CA ILE A 42 -1.79 -5.58 2.30
C ILE A 42 -2.95 -5.16 1.39
N GLY A 43 -3.49 -6.10 0.61
CA GLY A 43 -4.56 -5.84 -0.36
C GLY A 43 -5.89 -5.46 0.29
N SER A 44 -6.77 -4.83 -0.50
CA SER A 44 -8.08 -4.38 -0.01
C SER A 44 -9.07 -5.53 0.19
N HIS A 45 -10.08 -5.32 1.06
CA HIS A 45 -11.18 -6.28 1.21
C HIS A 45 -11.99 -6.46 -0.09
N ARG A 46 -11.93 -5.47 -1.00
CA ARG A 46 -12.55 -5.55 -2.33
C ARG A 46 -11.82 -6.56 -3.22
N TYR A 47 -10.49 -6.57 -3.17
CA TYR A 47 -9.69 -7.56 -3.90
C TYR A 47 -10.05 -9.00 -3.50
N LEU A 48 -10.16 -9.27 -2.19
CA LEU A 48 -10.60 -10.57 -1.69
C LEU A 48 -12.06 -10.88 -2.08
N ALA A 49 -12.92 -9.87 -2.10
CA ALA A 49 -14.32 -10.00 -2.51
C ALA A 49 -14.44 -10.43 -3.98
N ASP A 50 -13.61 -9.87 -4.85
CA ASP A 50 -13.57 -10.23 -6.27
C ASP A 50 -13.13 -11.70 -6.45
N TRP A 51 -12.06 -12.12 -5.75
CA TRP A 51 -11.59 -13.52 -5.80
C TRP A 51 -12.58 -14.53 -5.25
N CYS A 52 -13.27 -14.19 -4.17
CA CYS A 52 -14.22 -15.10 -3.51
C CYS A 52 -15.65 -14.99 -4.06
N ASN A 53 -15.87 -14.13 -5.06
CA ASN A 53 -17.20 -13.74 -5.54
C ASN A 53 -18.17 -13.46 -4.38
N SER A 54 -17.75 -12.61 -3.45
CA SER A 54 -18.45 -12.35 -2.20
C SER A 54 -18.63 -10.85 -1.94
N THR A 55 -19.39 -10.50 -0.90
CA THR A 55 -19.53 -9.10 -0.46
C THR A 55 -18.37 -8.71 0.46
N ARG A 56 -18.07 -7.41 0.54
CA ARG A 56 -17.05 -6.90 1.47
C ARG A 56 -17.33 -7.30 2.93
N GLN A 57 -18.60 -7.26 3.35
CA GLN A 57 -19.04 -7.69 4.67
C GLN A 57 -18.85 -9.20 4.86
N GLY A 58 -19.13 -10.00 3.82
CA GLY A 58 -18.84 -11.43 3.81
C GLY A 58 -17.36 -11.71 4.03
N ILE A 59 -16.48 -11.02 3.30
CA ILE A 59 -15.03 -11.13 3.48
C ILE A 59 -14.61 -10.78 4.91
N MET A 60 -15.08 -9.66 5.47
CA MET A 60 -14.74 -9.27 6.84
C MET A 60 -15.14 -10.35 7.86
N LYS A 61 -16.34 -10.93 7.75
CA LYS A 61 -16.78 -12.02 8.62
C LYS A 61 -15.88 -13.25 8.52
N ASN A 62 -15.46 -13.62 7.31
CA ASN A 62 -14.57 -14.77 7.11
C ASN A 62 -13.15 -14.48 7.63
N ILE A 63 -12.62 -13.27 7.44
CA ILE A 63 -11.34 -12.86 8.03
C ILE A 63 -11.41 -12.92 9.57
N GLU A 64 -12.46 -12.37 10.18
CA GLU A 64 -12.65 -12.44 11.63
C GLU A 64 -12.73 -13.89 12.14
N SER A 65 -13.38 -14.77 11.38
CA SER A 65 -13.42 -16.21 11.68
C SER A 65 -12.02 -16.85 11.61
N LEU A 66 -11.24 -16.55 10.57
CA LEU A 66 -9.86 -17.05 10.43
C LEU A 66 -8.93 -16.54 11.55
N ILE A 67 -9.10 -15.28 11.98
CA ILE A 67 -8.38 -14.72 13.14
C ILE A 67 -8.78 -15.45 14.43
N LYS A 68 -10.09 -15.66 14.67
CA LYS A 68 -10.58 -16.42 15.83
C LYS A 68 -10.06 -17.85 15.89
N LYS A 69 -9.81 -18.46 14.73
CA LYS A 69 -9.21 -19.79 14.60
C LYS A 69 -7.68 -19.79 14.77
N ASN A 70 -7.06 -18.64 15.06
CA ASN A 70 -5.61 -18.45 15.11
C ASN A 70 -4.91 -18.90 13.82
N LEU A 71 -5.58 -18.71 12.67
CA LEU A 71 -5.02 -19.01 11.35
C LEU A 71 -4.44 -17.76 10.68
N LEU A 72 -4.96 -16.58 11.05
CA LEU A 72 -4.48 -15.29 10.58
C LEU A 72 -4.12 -14.38 11.76
N GLU A 73 -3.01 -13.68 11.60
CA GLU A 73 -2.69 -12.49 12.37
C GLU A 73 -3.14 -11.26 11.60
N LYS A 74 -3.65 -10.25 12.32
CA LYS A 74 -3.99 -8.94 11.79
C LYS A 74 -3.18 -7.86 12.48
N LYS A 75 -2.46 -7.04 11.72
CA LYS A 75 -1.83 -5.81 12.20
C LYS A 75 -2.59 -4.60 11.68
N GLU A 76 -3.00 -3.73 12.59
CA GLU A 76 -3.61 -2.45 12.24
C GLU A 76 -2.56 -1.35 12.30
N ILE A 77 -2.50 -0.54 11.25
CA ILE A 77 -1.59 0.60 11.16
C ILE A 77 -2.45 1.81 10.83
N PHE A 78 -2.28 2.88 11.59
CA PHE A 78 -2.97 4.13 11.34
C PHE A 78 -1.97 5.12 10.77
N ILE A 79 -2.23 5.60 9.56
CA ILE A 79 -1.43 6.63 8.90
C ILE A 79 -2.37 7.79 8.62
N ASN A 80 -2.11 8.95 9.23
CA ASN A 80 -2.96 10.15 9.11
C ASN A 80 -4.45 9.88 9.35
N ASN A 81 -4.77 9.18 10.46
CA ASN A 81 -6.12 8.73 10.85
C ASN A 81 -6.82 7.75 9.89
N VAL A 82 -6.13 7.26 8.85
CA VAL A 82 -6.63 6.21 7.97
C VAL A 82 -6.12 4.86 8.45
N LYS A 83 -7.04 3.91 8.63
CA LYS A 83 -6.76 2.56 9.09
C LYS A 83 -6.36 1.64 7.95
N PHE A 84 -5.17 1.07 8.05
CA PHE A 84 -4.64 0.03 7.19
C PHE A 84 -4.65 -1.29 7.95
N CYS A 85 -5.00 -2.37 7.27
CA CYS A 85 -5.01 -3.72 7.85
C CYS A 85 -4.05 -4.58 7.04
N ARG A 86 -3.08 -5.19 7.73
CA ARG A 86 -2.19 -6.19 7.16
C ARG A 86 -2.55 -7.53 7.75
N TYR A 87 -2.52 -8.56 6.91
CA TYR A 87 -2.84 -9.92 7.33
C TYR A 87 -1.68 -10.85 7.00
N ARG A 88 -1.42 -11.81 7.87
CA ARG A 88 -0.42 -12.87 7.64
C ARG A 88 -0.97 -14.18 8.15
N THR A 89 -0.65 -15.29 7.48
CA THR A 89 -0.89 -16.60 8.07
C THR A 89 0.09 -16.87 9.21
N LEU A 90 -0.42 -17.43 10.29
CA LEU A 90 0.43 -17.93 11.36
C LEU A 90 1.07 -19.25 10.92
N ASP A 91 2.35 -19.44 11.22
CA ASP A 91 3.05 -20.70 10.98
C ASP A 91 2.52 -21.73 11.95
N ILE A 92 1.46 -22.41 11.53
CA ILE A 92 0.84 -23.43 12.36
C ILE A 92 1.67 -24.69 12.23
N ASN A 93 2.29 -25.10 13.34
CA ASN A 93 2.80 -26.45 13.43
C ASN A 93 1.59 -27.40 13.39
N VAL A 94 1.39 -28.03 12.23
CA VAL A 94 0.18 -28.77 11.88
C VAL A 94 -0.08 -29.95 12.84
N GLU A 95 0.97 -30.45 13.50
CA GLU A 95 0.88 -31.48 14.55
C GLU A 95 0.14 -30.98 15.80
N TYR A 96 0.24 -29.68 16.11
CA TYR A 96 -0.39 -29.07 17.29
C TYR A 96 -1.92 -28.95 17.17
N LEU A 97 -2.45 -28.76 15.94
CA LEU A 97 -3.91 -28.67 15.70
C LEU A 97 -4.64 -30.01 15.87
N GLN A 98 -3.92 -31.14 15.79
CA GLN A 98 -4.51 -32.46 16.05
C GLN A 98 -4.70 -32.73 17.55
N GLY A 99 -3.98 -32.00 18.41
CA GLY A 99 -4.10 -32.09 19.88
C GLY A 99 -5.23 -31.25 20.46
N ILE A 100 -5.50 -30.07 19.90
CA ILE A 100 -6.52 -29.13 20.43
C ILE A 100 -7.95 -29.64 20.15
N ASN A 101 -8.19 -30.33 19.04
CA ASN A 101 -9.53 -30.83 18.70
C ASN A 101 -9.97 -32.08 19.49
N LYS A 102 -9.17 -32.55 20.47
CA LYS A 102 -9.52 -33.70 21.33
C LYS A 102 -9.93 -33.34 22.75
N VAL A 103 -9.91 -32.07 23.11
CA VAL A 103 -10.35 -31.59 24.43
C VAL A 103 -11.41 -30.51 24.21
N ASP A 104 -12.46 -30.55 25.02
CA ASP A 104 -13.66 -29.71 25.01
C ASP A 104 -14.90 -30.29 24.29
N ARG A 105 -15.26 -31.52 24.64
CA ARG A 105 -16.57 -31.70 25.29
C ARG A 105 -16.33 -31.58 26.79
N ASP A 106 -17.06 -30.66 27.41
CA ASP A 106 -17.18 -30.44 28.86
C ASP A 106 -16.08 -29.62 29.58
N GLY A 107 -16.34 -28.31 29.73
CA GLY A 107 -16.25 -27.63 31.03
C GLY A 107 -14.93 -26.94 31.47
N LYS A 108 -15.03 -25.61 31.63
CA LYS A 108 -14.35 -24.73 32.61
C LYS A 108 -12.81 -24.54 32.61
N GLN A 109 -12.48 -23.24 32.53
CA GLN A 109 -11.49 -22.48 33.32
C GLN A 109 -9.97 -22.65 33.07
N SER A 110 -9.42 -21.59 32.47
CA SER A 110 -8.40 -20.68 33.05
C SER A 110 -6.90 -21.05 33.06
N LEU A 111 -6.10 -19.96 32.91
CA LEU A 111 -4.73 -19.70 33.37
C LEU A 111 -3.53 -20.11 32.48
N GLN A 112 -2.95 -19.07 31.86
CA GLN A 112 -1.61 -18.51 32.14
C GLN A 112 -0.46 -19.46 32.50
N GLY A 113 0.65 -19.35 31.77
CA GLY A 113 1.94 -19.92 32.18
C GLY A 113 2.99 -19.98 31.08
N ASP A 114 3.86 -18.97 31.09
CA ASP A 114 5.29 -18.92 30.75
C ASP A 114 6.10 -20.22 30.52
N ILE A 115 7.24 -20.02 29.80
CA ILE A 115 8.55 -20.73 29.84
C ILE A 115 8.97 -21.61 28.63
N ASN A 116 9.89 -21.00 27.87
CA ASN A 116 11.23 -21.45 27.43
C ASN A 116 11.47 -22.74 26.60
N LYS A 117 12.23 -22.49 25.51
CA LYS A 117 13.39 -23.21 24.97
C LYS A 117 13.45 -24.73 25.18
N VAL A 118 13.43 -25.45 24.05
CA VAL A 118 14.35 -26.57 23.85
C VAL A 118 14.78 -26.68 22.39
N ASP A 119 16.09 -26.61 22.22
CA ASP A 119 16.87 -27.00 21.05
C ASP A 119 16.90 -28.54 20.95
N ARG A 120 16.65 -29.08 19.75
CA ARG A 120 17.39 -30.22 19.14
C ARG A 120 16.72 -30.66 17.85
N GLY A 121 17.52 -30.61 16.79
CA GLY A 121 17.10 -30.76 15.41
C GLY A 121 16.57 -32.13 14.99
N SER A 122 15.98 -32.11 13.81
CA SER A 122 15.92 -33.26 12.91
C SER A 122 15.97 -32.71 11.49
N LYS A 123 17.13 -32.86 10.85
CA LYS A 123 17.27 -32.65 9.40
C LYS A 123 16.47 -33.76 8.71
N GLN A 124 15.44 -33.40 7.96
CA GLN A 124 15.04 -34.17 6.80
C GLN A 124 14.94 -33.22 5.61
N SER A 125 16.02 -33.22 4.84
CA SER A 125 16.07 -32.70 3.49
C SER A 125 15.17 -33.55 2.61
N LEU A 126 14.15 -32.93 2.03
CA LEU A 126 13.58 -33.38 0.77
C LEU A 126 13.88 -32.30 -0.25
N HIS A 127 14.93 -32.55 -1.03
CA HIS A 127 15.17 -31.84 -2.27
C HIS A 127 13.98 -32.09 -3.19
N ASN A 128 13.23 -31.04 -3.50
CA ASN A 128 12.62 -30.89 -4.82
C ASN A 128 12.67 -29.42 -5.21
N ASN A 129 13.66 -29.13 -6.06
CA ASN A 129 13.80 -27.87 -6.76
C ASN A 129 12.56 -27.62 -7.63
N LYS A 130 11.71 -26.71 -7.19
CA LYS A 130 11.13 -25.67 -8.05
C LYS A 130 11.04 -24.42 -7.20
N GLU A 131 11.92 -23.47 -7.47
CA GLU A 131 11.70 -22.07 -7.12
C GLU A 131 10.26 -21.74 -7.56
N ASN A 132 9.36 -21.57 -6.59
CA ASN A 132 8.05 -21.01 -6.88
C ASN A 132 8.27 -19.51 -7.02
N THR A 133 8.78 -19.13 -8.20
CA THR A 133 8.59 -17.81 -8.77
C THR A 133 7.07 -17.61 -8.88
N ILE A 134 6.46 -17.15 -7.78
CA ILE A 134 5.23 -16.38 -7.89
C ILE A 134 5.62 -15.23 -8.80
N ASP A 135 5.14 -15.31 -10.04
CA ASP A 135 5.49 -14.42 -11.15
C ASP A 135 5.60 -12.99 -10.63
N ASN A 136 6.81 -12.41 -10.62
CA ASN A 136 7.02 -11.03 -10.13
C ASN A 136 6.03 -10.08 -10.82
N ASN A 137 5.67 -10.37 -12.07
CA ASN A 137 4.63 -9.70 -12.85
C ASN A 137 3.24 -9.63 -12.19
N LEU A 138 2.85 -10.63 -11.39
CA LEU A 138 1.56 -10.66 -10.69
C LEU A 138 1.60 -9.83 -9.41
N LEU A 139 2.69 -9.94 -8.64
CA LEU A 139 2.91 -9.14 -7.43
C LEU A 139 3.01 -7.64 -7.79
N ASP A 140 3.78 -7.34 -8.82
CA ASP A 140 3.92 -6.01 -9.40
C ASP A 140 2.54 -5.44 -9.80
N ASN A 141 1.69 -6.24 -10.47
CA ASN A 141 0.35 -5.81 -10.86
C ASN A 141 -0.55 -5.43 -9.67
N ILE A 142 -0.41 -6.15 -8.56
CA ILE A 142 -1.22 -5.92 -7.35
C ILE A 142 -0.77 -4.63 -6.67
N ASP A 143 0.53 -4.39 -6.59
CA ASP A 143 1.07 -3.16 -6.01
C ASP A 143 0.69 -1.95 -6.86
N PHE A 144 0.80 -2.02 -8.19
CA PHE A 144 0.35 -0.94 -9.08
C PHE A 144 -1.14 -0.62 -8.94
N LEU A 145 -1.97 -1.67 -8.83
CA LEU A 145 -3.41 -1.49 -8.65
C LEU A 145 -3.72 -0.85 -7.28
N PHE A 146 -2.94 -1.17 -6.26
CA PHE A 146 -3.07 -0.56 -4.94
C PHE A 146 -2.71 0.93 -4.97
N PHE A 147 -1.60 1.32 -5.59
CA PHE A 147 -1.25 2.74 -5.77
C PHE A 147 -2.29 3.51 -6.58
N MET A 148 -2.87 2.87 -7.60
CA MET A 148 -3.98 3.43 -8.38
C MET A 148 -5.23 3.67 -7.53
N GLU A 149 -5.63 2.68 -6.71
CA GLU A 149 -6.77 2.80 -5.81
C GLU A 149 -6.56 3.97 -4.84
N LYS A 150 -5.35 4.08 -4.26
CA LYS A 150 -4.99 5.14 -3.32
C LYS A 150 -4.94 6.53 -3.96
N TRP A 151 -4.36 6.64 -5.15
CA TRP A 151 -4.39 7.90 -5.91
C TRP A 151 -5.81 8.32 -6.23
N ASN A 152 -6.65 7.40 -6.74
CA ASN A 152 -8.02 7.74 -7.11
C ASN A 152 -8.89 8.09 -5.88
N GLU A 153 -8.63 7.46 -4.73
CA GLU A 153 -9.25 7.84 -3.45
C GLU A 153 -8.92 9.30 -3.07
N LEU A 154 -7.63 9.67 -3.15
CA LEU A 154 -7.18 11.04 -2.89
C LEU A 154 -7.74 12.03 -3.92
N ALA A 155 -7.69 11.67 -5.21
CA ALA A 155 -8.10 12.53 -6.31
C ALA A 155 -9.58 12.90 -6.22
N ASN A 156 -10.44 11.94 -5.88
CA ASN A 156 -11.86 12.19 -5.64
C ASN A 156 -12.10 13.14 -4.45
N LYS A 157 -11.30 13.03 -3.38
CA LYS A 157 -11.43 13.91 -2.20
C LYS A 157 -10.95 15.34 -2.47
N CYS A 158 -9.97 15.50 -3.36
CA CYS A 158 -9.29 16.78 -3.60
C CYS A 158 -9.60 17.40 -4.97
N GLU A 159 -10.57 16.87 -5.70
CA GLU A 159 -10.93 17.29 -7.06
C GLU A 159 -9.72 17.28 -8.04
N LEU A 160 -8.89 16.25 -7.95
CA LEU A 160 -7.79 15.99 -8.88
C LEU A 160 -8.23 14.98 -9.96
N SER A 161 -7.44 14.88 -11.02
CA SER A 161 -7.69 13.91 -12.09
C SER A 161 -7.43 12.47 -11.64
N ILE A 162 -8.45 11.62 -11.75
CA ILE A 162 -8.29 10.17 -11.57
C ILE A 162 -7.52 9.56 -12.75
N ILE A 163 -6.88 8.42 -12.50
CA ILE A 163 -6.29 7.60 -13.55
C ILE A 163 -7.20 6.40 -13.85
N LYS A 164 -7.30 6.02 -15.13
CA LYS A 164 -8.10 4.87 -15.61
C LYS A 164 -7.27 3.61 -15.82
N SER A 165 -5.95 3.76 -15.92
CA SER A 165 -5.01 2.67 -16.14
C SER A 165 -3.63 3.01 -15.57
N PHE A 166 -2.87 1.99 -15.22
CA PHE A 166 -1.46 2.09 -14.85
C PHE A 166 -0.62 1.71 -16.07
N THR A 167 -0.11 2.70 -16.79
CA THR A 167 0.67 2.51 -18.02
C THR A 167 2.08 2.00 -17.69
N GLU A 168 2.76 1.36 -18.64
CA GLU A 168 4.15 0.90 -18.43
C GLU A 168 5.09 2.02 -17.97
N LYS A 169 4.95 3.23 -18.51
CA LYS A 169 5.71 4.41 -18.05
C LYS A 169 5.46 4.77 -16.59
N ARG A 170 4.23 4.58 -16.09
CA ARG A 170 3.91 4.80 -14.68
C ARG A 170 4.51 3.69 -13.81
N LYS A 171 4.54 2.45 -14.31
CA LYS A 171 5.18 1.32 -13.62
C LYS A 171 6.66 1.58 -13.44
N GLU A 172 7.36 1.90 -14.52
CA GLU A 172 8.78 2.25 -14.53
C GLU A 172 9.11 3.33 -13.48
N LYS A 173 8.40 4.47 -13.51
CA LYS A 173 8.63 5.55 -12.54
C LYS A 173 8.28 5.18 -11.10
N LEU A 174 7.25 4.38 -10.87
CA LEU A 174 6.94 3.92 -9.52
C LEU A 174 8.00 2.94 -9.03
N SER A 175 8.49 2.04 -9.89
CA SER A 175 9.59 1.13 -9.57
C SER A 175 10.85 1.90 -9.19
N GLU A 176 11.21 2.95 -9.92
CA GLU A 176 12.32 3.86 -9.56
C GLU A 176 12.15 4.48 -8.16
N LEU A 177 10.93 4.84 -7.77
CA LEU A 177 10.65 5.32 -6.42
C LEU A 177 10.74 4.20 -5.38
N LEU A 178 10.24 2.99 -5.69
CA LEU A 178 10.27 1.83 -4.80
C LEU A 178 11.69 1.28 -4.57
N GLU A 179 12.62 1.54 -5.47
CA GLU A 179 14.05 1.25 -5.26
C GLU A 179 14.67 2.14 -4.16
N LYS A 180 14.13 3.34 -3.93
CA LYS A 180 14.70 4.36 -3.04
C LYS A 180 13.90 4.56 -1.76
N TYR A 181 12.60 4.34 -1.83
CA TYR A 181 11.63 4.61 -0.77
C TYR A 181 10.74 3.40 -0.55
N THR A 182 10.36 3.18 0.70
CA THR A 182 9.36 2.18 1.05
C THR A 182 8.00 2.56 0.47
N GLN A 183 7.14 1.54 0.28
CA GLN A 183 5.78 1.74 -0.18
C GLN A 183 5.00 2.72 0.73
N GLU A 184 5.26 2.64 2.03
CA GLU A 184 4.68 3.50 3.06
C GLU A 184 5.10 4.96 2.87
N GLU A 185 6.39 5.24 2.70
CA GLU A 185 6.90 6.60 2.47
C GLU A 185 6.28 7.22 1.21
N ILE A 186 6.12 6.43 0.15
CA ILE A 186 5.51 6.89 -1.09
C ILE A 186 4.03 7.25 -0.86
N LEU A 187 3.28 6.38 -0.18
CA LEU A 187 1.86 6.63 0.10
C LEU A 187 1.65 7.79 1.09
N GLU A 188 2.49 7.92 2.10
CA GLU A 188 2.47 9.06 3.02
C GLU A 188 2.69 10.37 2.26
N THR A 189 3.69 10.40 1.39
CA THR A 189 3.97 11.55 0.52
C THR A 189 2.82 11.83 -0.44
N MET A 190 2.16 10.79 -0.96
CA MET A 190 0.95 10.96 -1.76
C MET A 190 -0.17 11.63 -0.95
N PHE A 191 -0.41 11.18 0.29
CA PHE A 191 -1.48 11.74 1.12
C PHE A 191 -1.19 13.16 1.63
N LYS A 192 0.08 13.57 1.76
CA LYS A 192 0.48 14.95 2.08
C LYS A 192 -0.09 15.98 1.08
N ILE A 193 -0.33 15.58 -0.18
CA ILE A 193 -0.89 16.45 -1.23
C ILE A 193 -2.20 17.13 -0.79
N LYS A 194 -3.04 16.44 0.00
CA LYS A 194 -4.35 16.97 0.44
C LYS A 194 -4.21 18.24 1.30
N ASP A 195 -3.04 18.44 1.90
CA ASP A 195 -2.76 19.53 2.84
C ASP A 195 -1.95 20.67 2.17
N ILE A 196 -1.69 20.59 0.85
CA ILE A 196 -0.84 21.54 0.12
C ILE A 196 -1.66 22.30 -0.92
N ASN A 197 -2.07 23.54 -0.60
CA ASN A 197 -2.95 24.37 -1.44
C ASN A 197 -2.42 24.58 -2.86
N PHE A 198 -1.11 24.78 -3.03
CA PHE A 198 -0.47 24.92 -4.34
C PHE A 198 -0.71 23.71 -5.25
N LEU A 199 -0.57 22.50 -4.71
CA LEU A 199 -0.75 21.26 -5.50
C LEU A 199 -2.22 21.01 -5.82
N LEU A 200 -3.13 21.56 -5.02
CA LEU A 200 -4.57 21.48 -5.24
C LEU A 200 -5.13 22.59 -6.15
N GLY A 201 -4.28 23.48 -6.67
CA GLY A 201 -4.72 24.62 -7.48
C GLY A 201 -5.56 25.64 -6.70
N ARG A 202 -5.43 25.66 -5.37
CA ARG A 202 -6.14 26.56 -4.45
C ARG A 202 -5.29 27.79 -4.14
N THR A 203 -4.72 28.40 -5.17
CA THR A 203 -3.88 29.60 -5.05
C THR A 203 -4.29 30.66 -6.05
N ASP A 204 -4.15 31.93 -5.69
CA ASP A 204 -4.55 33.05 -6.55
C ASP A 204 -3.68 33.20 -7.82
N LYS A 205 -2.54 32.51 -7.87
CA LYS A 205 -1.53 32.64 -8.93
C LYS A 205 -1.70 31.62 -10.05
N SER A 206 -2.28 30.45 -9.77
CA SER A 206 -2.39 29.37 -10.74
C SER A 206 -3.47 28.38 -10.31
N ASN A 207 -4.27 27.96 -11.28
CA ASN A 207 -5.26 26.87 -11.15
C ASN A 207 -4.66 25.50 -11.48
N TRP A 208 -3.33 25.42 -11.62
CA TRP A 208 -2.65 24.16 -11.88
C TRP A 208 -2.84 23.17 -10.71
N LYS A 209 -3.18 21.93 -11.04
CA LYS A 209 -3.39 20.83 -10.08
C LYS A 209 -2.40 19.71 -10.36
N ILE A 210 -1.88 19.08 -9.32
CA ILE A 210 -0.96 17.95 -9.45
C ILE A 210 -1.68 16.75 -10.10
N SER A 211 -1.03 16.12 -11.07
CA SER A 211 -1.46 14.85 -11.66
C SER A 211 -0.68 13.67 -11.07
N PHE A 212 -1.15 12.45 -11.29
CA PHE A 212 -0.41 11.25 -10.86
C PHE A 212 0.97 11.18 -11.53
N ASP A 213 1.04 11.55 -12.81
CA ASP A 213 2.29 11.57 -13.58
C ASP A 213 3.27 12.64 -13.08
N ASP A 214 2.77 13.69 -12.44
CA ASP A 214 3.59 14.69 -11.75
C ASP A 214 4.10 14.17 -10.41
N PHE A 215 3.25 13.49 -9.64
CA PHE A 215 3.63 12.87 -8.38
C PHE A 215 4.74 11.83 -8.55
N LEU A 216 4.68 11.01 -9.60
CA LEU A 216 5.69 10.00 -9.90
C LEU A 216 7.05 10.57 -10.36
N LYS A 217 7.19 11.89 -10.56
CA LYS A 217 8.50 12.49 -10.88
C LYS A 217 9.29 12.63 -9.59
N GLU A 218 10.46 12.00 -9.51
CA GLU A 218 11.33 12.03 -8.32
C GLU A 218 11.55 13.44 -7.76
N GLU A 219 11.85 14.43 -8.60
CA GLU A 219 12.03 15.82 -8.16
C GLU A 219 10.80 16.42 -7.47
N LYS A 220 9.60 16.10 -7.96
CA LYS A 220 8.34 16.56 -7.34
C LYS A 220 8.04 15.75 -6.09
N PHE A 221 8.25 14.44 -6.13
CA PHE A 221 8.09 13.55 -5.01
C PHE A 221 8.91 14.01 -3.80
N ILE A 222 10.23 14.25 -3.99
CA ILE A 222 11.15 14.71 -2.94
C ILE A 222 10.65 16.04 -2.34
N LYS A 223 10.25 17.01 -3.17
CA LYS A 223 9.73 18.29 -2.67
C LYS A 223 8.45 18.15 -1.84
N ILE A 224 7.60 17.18 -2.14
CA ILE A 224 6.41 16.89 -1.33
C ILE A 224 6.81 16.17 -0.04
N LEU A 225 7.73 15.20 -0.13
CA LEU A 225 8.24 14.42 0.99
C LEU A 225 8.89 15.33 2.04
N GLU A 226 9.80 16.20 1.61
CA GLU A 226 10.53 17.18 2.43
C GLU A 226 9.68 18.39 2.82
N GLY A 227 8.48 18.51 2.25
CA GLY A 227 7.56 19.57 2.61
C GLY A 227 7.90 20.95 2.05
N ALA A 228 8.66 21.03 0.95
CA ALA A 228 9.03 22.28 0.29
C ALA A 228 7.83 23.09 -0.24
N TYR A 229 6.63 22.49 -0.30
CA TYR A 229 5.39 23.14 -0.69
C TYR A 229 4.48 23.52 0.49
N TYR A 230 4.81 23.11 1.72
CA TYR A 230 4.09 23.62 2.89
C TYR A 230 4.51 25.06 3.09
N ASP A 231 3.57 25.97 2.89
CA ASP A 231 3.70 27.34 3.33
C ASP A 231 3.72 27.31 4.87
N GLU A 232 4.88 27.07 5.49
CA GLU A 232 5.06 27.57 6.85
C GLU A 232 4.75 29.07 6.79
N VAL A 233 3.81 29.48 7.65
CA VAL A 233 3.45 30.85 7.97
C VAL A 233 4.71 31.71 7.88
N LYS A 234 4.86 32.46 6.78
CA LYS A 234 5.96 33.42 6.66
C LYS A 234 5.88 34.32 7.89
N PRO A 235 6.91 34.38 8.76
CA PRO A 235 6.99 35.43 9.73
C PRO A 235 6.93 36.74 8.95
N THR A 236 5.95 37.58 9.28
CA THR A 236 5.88 38.96 8.83
C THR A 236 7.13 39.68 9.33
N GLY A 237 8.18 39.71 8.49
CA GLY A 237 9.46 40.32 8.80
C GLY A 237 10.21 40.70 7.52
N ARG A 238 10.09 41.97 7.15
CA ARG A 238 10.58 42.63 5.93
C ARG A 238 12.06 42.36 5.61
N LYS A 239 12.38 42.28 4.31
CA LYS A 239 13.21 43.30 3.65
C LYS A 239 12.58 43.71 2.31
N GLN A 240 11.93 44.87 2.36
CA GLN A 240 11.68 45.68 1.18
C GLN A 240 13.01 46.33 0.79
N ASP A 241 13.65 45.88 -0.26
CA ASP A 241 14.57 46.74 -0.99
C ASP A 241 13.74 47.53 -2.01
N LYS A 242 13.31 48.71 -1.55
CA LYS A 242 12.86 49.80 -2.40
C LYS A 242 14.00 50.16 -3.36
N LYS A 243 13.93 49.75 -4.63
CA LYS A 243 14.52 50.53 -5.71
C LYS A 243 13.46 51.49 -6.24
N ILE A 244 13.52 52.70 -5.69
CA ILE A 244 12.81 53.89 -6.17
C ILE A 244 13.34 54.20 -7.58
N ALA A 245 12.42 54.32 -8.53
CA ALA A 245 12.68 54.75 -9.89
C ALA A 245 13.16 56.20 -9.95
N LYS A 246 14.01 56.53 -10.93
CA LYS A 246 13.97 57.81 -11.64
C LYS A 246 14.22 57.63 -13.15
N PRO A 247 13.47 58.35 -14.01
CA PRO A 247 13.48 58.16 -15.48
C PRO A 247 14.34 59.18 -16.24
N LYS A 248 14.35 59.03 -17.58
CA LYS A 248 14.90 59.87 -18.69
C LYS A 248 16.25 59.36 -19.20
N SER A 249 16.51 59.26 -20.50
CA SER A 249 16.18 60.21 -21.58
C SER A 249 16.00 59.54 -22.95
N ALA A 250 15.04 60.07 -23.72
CA ALA A 250 14.97 59.94 -25.17
C ALA A 250 16.01 60.83 -25.85
N GLY A 251 16.51 60.38 -27.01
CA GLY A 251 17.09 61.26 -28.02
C GLY A 251 18.46 60.83 -28.54
N THR A 252 18.50 60.24 -29.74
CA THR A 252 19.24 60.85 -30.87
C THR A 252 18.82 60.19 -32.18
N LYS A 253 18.22 61.01 -33.06
CA LYS A 253 18.10 60.77 -34.49
C LYS A 253 19.50 60.72 -35.11
N LYS A 254 19.73 59.81 -36.06
CA LYS A 254 20.82 59.92 -37.04
C LYS A 254 20.21 60.46 -38.32
N GLU A 255 20.56 61.70 -38.67
CA GLU A 255 20.53 62.18 -40.05
C GLU A 255 21.91 61.89 -40.67
N TYR A 256 21.90 61.33 -41.88
CA TYR A 256 23.04 61.38 -42.79
C TYR A 256 22.62 62.24 -43.96
N GLY A 257 23.34 63.33 -44.19
CA GLY A 257 23.27 64.13 -45.40
C GLY A 257 24.55 63.95 -46.20
N PHE A 258 24.40 63.73 -47.51
CA PHE A 258 25.09 64.40 -48.60
C PHE A 258 24.15 64.39 -49.80
#